data_AF-A5KDC2-F1
#
_entry.id   AF-A5KDC2-F1
#
_cell.length_a   1.000
_cell.length_b   1.000
_cell.length_c   1.000
_cell.angle_alpha   90.00
_cell.angle_beta   90.00
_cell.angle_gamma   90.00
#
_symmetry.space_group_name_H-M   'P 1'
#
loop_
_entity.id
_entity.type
_entity.pdbx_description
1 polymer ?
#
loop_
_entity_poly.entity_id
_entity_poly.type
_entity_poly.pdbx_seq_one_letter_code
_entity_poly.pdbx_strand_id
1 'polypeptide(L)'
;FLFALLPTIGLIFPILFGIGGEYEGILGLCKGDHFDGADSNKKHKSGDDDIGKCFRKLLYDNKELIDIMKYINMLFSFILVTTVLLVFVYILSKVIKYERIKSGKGKMNRKEYIKYCKEVFNL
;
A
#
# COMPACT_ATOMS: atom_id res chain seq x y z
N PHE A 1 -1.93 -4.80 17.49
CA PHE A 1 -2.43 -3.51 17.00
C PHE A 1 -1.43 -2.86 16.04
N LEU A 2 -0.17 -2.62 16.43
CA LEU A 2 0.86 -1.98 15.57
C LEU A 2 1.05 -2.64 14.19
N PHE A 3 1.04 -3.98 14.10
CA PHE A 3 1.18 -4.71 12.82
C PHE A 3 0.10 -4.42 11.78
N ALA A 4 -1.10 -3.97 12.19
CA ALA A 4 -2.19 -3.63 11.27
C ALA A 4 -2.06 -2.21 10.69
N LEU A 5 -1.24 -1.34 11.31
CA LEU A 5 -1.01 0.03 10.84
C LEU A 5 0.06 0.08 9.72
N LEU A 6 1.01 -0.85 9.70
CA LEU A 6 2.06 -0.91 8.69
C LEU A 6 1.55 -0.92 7.24
N PRO A 7 0.53 -1.72 6.87
CA PRO A 7 -0.07 -1.67 5.53
C PRO A 7 -0.72 -0.32 5.19
N THR A 8 -1.27 0.38 6.18
CA THR A 8 -1.96 1.66 5.94
C THR A 8 -1.00 2.77 5.54
N ILE A 9 0.25 2.71 6.01
CA ILE A 9 1.30 3.66 5.63
C ILE A 9 1.68 3.48 4.15
N GLY A 10 1.65 2.25 3.64
CA GLY A 10 1.87 1.97 2.22
C GLY A 10 0.78 2.55 1.30
N LEU A 11 -0.45 2.69 1.80
CA LEU A 11 -1.59 3.25 1.06
C LEU A 11 -1.60 4.79 1.01
N ILE A 12 -0.87 5.47 1.90
CA ILE A 12 -0.76 6.94 1.90
C ILE A 12 -0.08 7.43 0.62
N PHE A 13 0.88 6.67 0.10
CA PHE A 13 1.66 7.05 -1.08
C PHE A 13 0.81 7.22 -2.36
N PRO A 14 -0.01 6.23 -2.78
CA PRO A 14 -0.90 6.41 -3.93
C PRO A 14 -1.97 7.51 -3.72
N ILE A 15 -2.33 7.83 -2.47
CA ILE A 15 -3.28 8.93 -2.18
C ILE A 15 -2.62 10.30 -2.41
N LEU A 16 -1.36 10.47 -2.02
CA LEU A 16 -0.63 11.73 -2.22
C LEU A 16 -0.27 11.93 -3.70
N PHE A 17 0.27 10.91 -4.35
CA PHE A 17 0.88 11.06 -5.69
C PHE A 17 -0.02 10.59 -6.83
N GLY A 18 -1.06 9.80 -6.54
CA GLY A 18 -1.96 9.23 -7.55
C GLY A 18 -1.44 7.90 -8.10
N ILE A 19 -2.35 7.17 -8.76
CA ILE A 19 -2.04 5.85 -9.34
C ILE A 19 -1.50 5.99 -10.78
N GLY A 20 -1.63 7.18 -11.39
CA GLY A 20 -1.14 7.51 -12.73
C GLY A 20 -2.27 7.79 -13.71
N GLY A 21 -1.94 8.42 -14.85
CA GLY A 21 -2.93 8.86 -15.83
C GLY A 21 -3.80 10.01 -15.32
N GLU A 22 -5.12 9.90 -15.48
CA GLU A 22 -6.11 10.90 -15.02
C GLU A 22 -6.34 10.88 -13.50
N TYR A 23 -5.85 9.86 -12.79
CA TYR A 23 -5.98 9.71 -11.34
C TYR A 23 -4.80 10.36 -10.61
N GLU A 24 -4.77 11.70 -10.66
CA GLU A 24 -3.82 12.49 -9.88
C GLU A 24 -4.14 12.41 -8.38
N GLY A 25 -3.12 12.24 -7.56
CA GLY A 25 -3.26 12.33 -6.11
C GLY A 25 -3.41 13.77 -5.64
N ILE A 26 -3.48 13.96 -4.32
CA ILE A 26 -3.60 15.29 -3.69
C ILE A 26 -2.49 16.25 -4.19
N LEU A 27 -1.29 15.74 -4.41
CA LEU A 27 -0.12 16.47 -4.89
C LEU A 27 0.09 16.37 -6.42
N GLY A 28 -0.99 16.19 -7.19
CA GLY A 28 -0.97 16.01 -8.65
C GLY A 28 0.06 16.83 -9.43
N LEU A 29 0.46 16.36 -10.61
CA LEU A 29 1.45 17.07 -11.42
C LEU A 29 0.88 18.39 -11.96
N CYS A 30 1.74 19.33 -12.34
CA CYS A 30 1.29 20.58 -12.95
C CYS A 30 0.61 20.33 -14.30
N LYS A 31 -0.52 20.99 -14.54
CA LYS A 31 -1.24 20.97 -15.83
C LYS A 31 -0.63 21.94 -16.85
N GLY A 32 -0.93 21.72 -18.13
CA GLY A 32 -0.26 22.32 -19.29
C GLY A 32 -0.15 23.85 -19.28
N ASP A 33 -1.10 24.53 -18.64
CA ASP A 33 -1.24 25.98 -18.64
C ASP A 33 -0.12 26.70 -17.83
N HIS A 34 0.61 25.93 -17.02
CA HIS A 34 1.71 26.36 -16.14
C HIS A 34 3.10 26.29 -16.80
N PHE A 35 3.18 25.87 -18.07
CA PHE A 35 4.43 25.78 -18.81
C PHE A 35 4.53 26.88 -19.89
N ASP A 36 5.71 27.47 -20.05
CA ASP A 36 6.12 28.23 -21.23
C ASP A 36 6.80 27.29 -22.25
N GLY A 37 6.51 27.51 -23.53
CA GLY A 37 7.15 26.81 -24.66
C GLY A 37 6.28 25.75 -25.33
N ALA A 38 6.48 25.58 -26.64
CA ALA A 38 5.83 24.56 -27.46
C ALA A 38 6.43 23.17 -27.20
N ASP A 39 5.53 22.20 -27.01
CA ASP A 39 5.57 20.73 -26.93
C ASP A 39 6.84 19.91 -26.58
N SER A 40 8.06 20.40 -26.77
CA SER A 40 9.30 19.65 -26.49
C SER A 40 10.18 20.24 -25.38
N ASN A 41 9.98 21.52 -25.01
CA ASN A 41 10.79 22.21 -23.99
C ASN A 41 9.90 23.01 -23.01
N LYS A 42 8.85 22.36 -22.50
CA LYS A 42 7.94 22.95 -21.50
C LYS A 42 8.71 23.28 -20.23
N LYS A 43 9.07 24.55 -20.05
CA LYS A 43 9.69 25.07 -18.82
C LYS A 43 8.59 25.72 -17.99
N HIS A 44 8.70 25.63 -16.68
CA HIS A 44 7.76 26.34 -15.81
C HIS A 44 7.84 27.85 -16.08
N LYS A 45 6.68 28.49 -16.25
CA LYS A 45 6.61 29.95 -16.43
C LYS A 45 7.38 30.62 -15.31
N SER A 46 8.21 31.59 -15.63
CA SER A 46 9.04 32.30 -14.65
C SER A 46 8.58 33.76 -14.63
N GLY A 47 7.39 33.99 -14.06
CA GLY A 47 6.82 35.31 -13.80
C GLY A 47 6.86 35.65 -12.30
N ASP A 48 7.01 36.94 -11.99
CA ASP A 48 7.27 37.52 -10.66
C ASP A 48 6.13 37.42 -9.62
N ASP A 49 5.10 36.61 -9.88
CA ASP A 49 3.93 36.42 -9.05
C ASP A 49 3.88 34.97 -8.50
N ASP A 50 4.55 34.75 -7.35
CA ASP A 50 4.47 33.56 -6.48
C ASP A 50 4.82 32.18 -7.11
N ILE A 51 5.21 32.13 -8.38
CA ILE A 51 5.57 30.91 -9.13
C ILE A 51 6.97 30.36 -8.74
N GLY A 52 7.83 31.19 -8.12
CA GLY A 52 9.08 30.75 -7.51
C GLY A 52 8.93 29.73 -6.37
N LYS A 53 7.72 29.58 -5.80
CA LYS A 53 7.40 28.65 -4.69
C LYS A 53 6.58 27.43 -5.12
N CYS A 54 6.47 27.15 -6.42
CA CYS A 54 5.69 26.01 -6.88
C CYS A 54 6.35 24.69 -6.44
N PHE A 55 5.89 24.09 -5.33
CA PHE A 55 6.36 22.79 -4.83
C PHE A 55 6.23 21.68 -5.88
N ARG A 56 5.23 21.82 -6.77
CA ARG A 56 4.99 20.90 -7.88
C ARG A 56 6.06 20.97 -8.99
N LYS A 57 6.86 22.04 -9.07
CA LYS A 57 8.03 22.09 -9.96
C LYS A 57 9.06 21.04 -9.59
N LEU A 58 9.40 20.94 -8.30
CA LEU A 58 10.32 19.94 -7.79
C LEU A 58 9.80 18.51 -7.99
N LEU A 59 8.49 18.31 -7.84
CA LEU A 59 7.82 17.03 -8.13
C LEU A 59 7.88 16.67 -9.61
N TYR A 60 7.67 17.63 -10.51
CA TYR A 60 7.72 17.41 -11.95
C TYR A 60 9.15 17.11 -12.42
N ASP A 61 10.15 17.85 -11.93
CA ASP A 61 11.56 17.63 -12.26
C ASP A 61 12.06 16.25 -11.79
N ASN A 62 11.48 15.72 -10.71
CA ASN A 62 11.80 14.40 -10.15
C ASN A 62 10.72 13.35 -10.43
N LYS A 63 9.89 13.55 -11.46
CA LYS A 63 8.74 12.67 -11.75
C LYS A 63 9.13 11.21 -11.90
N GLU A 64 10.25 10.92 -12.56
CA GLU A 64 10.75 9.55 -12.73
C GLU A 64 11.08 8.89 -11.38
N LEU A 65 11.74 9.62 -10.48
CA LEU A 65 12.08 9.13 -9.15
C LEU A 65 10.82 8.86 -8.31
N ILE A 66 9.81 9.71 -8.42
CA ILE A 66 8.52 9.54 -7.73
C ILE A 66 7.78 8.33 -8.25
N ASP A 67 7.80 8.09 -9.57
CA ASP A 67 7.13 6.94 -10.15
C ASP A 67 7.84 5.62 -9.75
N ILE A 68 9.17 5.60 -9.73
CA ILE A 68 9.95 4.47 -9.19
C ILE A 68 9.60 4.23 -7.72
N MET A 69 9.56 5.29 -6.91
CA MET A 69 9.22 5.21 -5.49
C MET A 69 7.79 4.71 -5.27
N LYS A 70 6.85 5.07 -6.17
CA LYS A 70 5.47 4.53 -6.18
C LYS A 70 5.47 3.02 -6.34
N TYR A 71 6.19 2.50 -7.34
CA TYR A 71 6.27 1.05 -7.57
C TYR A 71 6.90 0.31 -6.39
N ILE A 72 7.98 0.85 -5.82
CA ILE A 72 8.64 0.25 -4.66
C ILE A 72 7.68 0.22 -3.46
N ASN A 73 6.96 1.32 -3.20
CA ASN A 73 6.05 1.39 -2.07
C ASN A 73 4.84 0.46 -2.26
N MET A 74 4.29 0.38 -3.47
CA MET A 74 3.23 -0.57 -3.79
C MET A 74 3.67 -2.03 -3.57
N LEU A 75 4.87 -2.39 -4.06
CA LEU A 75 5.45 -3.71 -3.85
C LEU A 75 5.66 -4.00 -2.36
N PHE A 76 6.22 -3.05 -1.63
CA PHE A 76 6.48 -3.16 -0.20
C PHE A 76 5.18 -3.34 0.60
N SER A 77 4.14 -2.56 0.29
CA SER A 77 2.82 -2.71 0.89
C SER A 77 2.23 -4.10 0.64
N PHE A 78 2.37 -4.63 -0.58
CA PHE A 78 1.89 -5.98 -0.90
C PHE A 78 2.63 -7.07 -0.11
N ILE A 79 3.95 -6.94 0.03
CA ILE A 79 4.76 -7.85 0.83
C ILE A 79 4.32 -7.80 2.30
N LEU A 80 4.17 -6.60 2.87
CA LEU A 80 3.73 -6.41 4.26
C LEU A 80 2.36 -7.03 4.53
N VAL A 81 1.38 -6.79 3.65
CA VAL A 81 0.04 -7.40 3.75
C VAL A 81 0.14 -8.92 3.74
N THR A 82 0.93 -9.46 2.81
CA THR A 82 1.16 -10.91 2.70
C THR A 82 1.79 -11.48 3.97
N THR A 83 2.83 -10.83 4.51
CA THR A 83 3.48 -11.24 5.76
C THR A 83 2.51 -11.21 6.93
N VAL A 84 1.68 -10.18 7.08
CA VAL A 84 0.66 -10.10 8.15
C VAL A 84 -0.34 -11.23 8.02
N LEU A 85 -0.84 -11.52 6.82
CA LEU A 85 -1.74 -12.65 6.57
C LEU A 85 -1.09 -13.99 6.95
N LEU A 86 0.17 -14.21 6.60
CA LEU A 86 0.91 -15.42 6.98
C LEU A 86 1.06 -15.56 8.49
N VAL A 87 1.35 -14.46 9.20
CA VAL A 87 1.43 -14.45 10.68
C VAL A 87 0.08 -14.80 11.29
N PHE A 88 -1.02 -14.24 10.79
CA PHE A 88 -2.37 -14.60 11.25
C PHE A 88 -2.67 -16.08 11.03
N VAL A 89 -2.42 -16.61 9.83
CA VAL A 89 -2.60 -18.04 9.53
C VAL A 89 -1.73 -18.92 10.42
N TYR A 90 -0.50 -18.50 10.70
CA TYR A 90 0.41 -19.21 11.61
C TYR A 90 -0.12 -19.25 13.05
N ILE A 91 -0.62 -18.13 13.57
CA ILE A 91 -1.22 -18.06 14.92
C ILE A 91 -2.43 -18.99 14.99
N LEU A 92 -3.35 -18.93 14.02
CA LEU A 92 -4.52 -19.82 13.97
C LEU A 92 -4.08 -21.30 13.93
N SER A 93 -3.11 -21.63 13.09
CA SER A 93 -2.56 -22.99 12.98
C SER A 93 -1.96 -23.47 14.30
N LYS A 94 -1.28 -22.57 15.04
CA LYS A 94 -0.73 -22.86 16.37
C LYS A 94 -1.81 -23.08 17.42
N VAL A 95 -2.84 -22.23 17.46
CA VAL A 95 -3.98 -22.36 18.38
C VAL A 95 -4.69 -23.69 18.16
N ILE A 96 -5.00 -24.01 16.90
CA ILE A 96 -5.67 -25.26 16.55
C ILE A 96 -4.79 -26.46 16.91
N LYS A 97 -3.47 -26.39 16.65
CA LYS A 97 -2.54 -27.45 17.05
C LYS A 97 -2.49 -27.64 18.57
N TYR A 98 -2.53 -26.56 19.34
CA TYR A 98 -2.51 -26.59 20.79
C TYR A 98 -3.79 -27.22 21.37
N GLU A 99 -4.95 -26.73 20.93
CA GLU A 99 -6.26 -27.27 21.33
C GLU A 99 -6.39 -28.74 20.91
N ARG A 100 -5.85 -29.13 19.75
CA ARG A 100 -5.86 -30.52 19.29
C ARG A 100 -5.06 -31.44 20.22
N ILE A 101 -3.88 -31.01 20.68
CA ILE A 101 -3.07 -31.78 21.65
C ILE A 101 -3.78 -31.85 23.00
N LYS A 102 -4.33 -30.73 23.46
CA LYS A 102 -5.07 -30.63 24.74
C LYS A 102 -6.32 -31.53 24.76
N SER A 103 -7.02 -31.65 23.64
CA SER A 103 -8.19 -32.51 23.49
C SER A 103 -7.85 -33.97 23.15
N GLY A 104 -6.57 -34.33 23.06
CA GLY A 104 -6.13 -35.69 22.73
C GLY A 104 -6.54 -36.16 21.33
N LYS A 105 -6.93 -35.25 20.44
CA LYS A 105 -7.49 -35.62 19.14
C LYS A 105 -6.38 -35.89 18.11
N GLY A 106 -6.51 -37.00 17.39
CA GLY A 106 -5.56 -37.46 16.38
C GLY A 106 -5.70 -36.75 15.03
N LYS A 107 -5.41 -37.48 13.94
CA LYS A 107 -5.54 -36.97 12.57
C LYS A 107 -7.03 -36.86 12.22
N MET A 108 -7.51 -35.64 11.98
CA MET A 108 -8.90 -35.37 11.59
C MET A 108 -9.05 -35.21 10.08
N ASN A 109 -10.24 -35.51 9.57
CA ASN A 109 -10.59 -35.21 8.19
C ASN A 109 -10.95 -33.73 8.01
N ARG A 110 -10.96 -33.22 6.76
CA ARG A 110 -11.17 -31.78 6.45
C ARG A 110 -12.49 -31.22 7.03
N LYS A 111 -13.57 -32.01 6.99
CA LYS A 111 -14.89 -31.64 7.53
C LYS A 111 -14.88 -31.52 9.05
N GLU A 112 -14.24 -32.47 9.74
CA GLU A 112 -14.08 -32.41 11.19
C GLU A 112 -13.20 -31.24 11.62
N TYR A 113 -12.15 -30.94 10.86
CA TYR A 113 -11.27 -29.81 11.13
C TYR A 113 -12.05 -28.47 11.13
N ILE A 114 -12.93 -28.25 10.15
CA ILE A 114 -13.76 -27.04 10.09
C ILE A 114 -14.72 -26.97 11.28
N LYS A 115 -15.40 -28.07 11.60
CA LYS A 115 -16.30 -28.14 12.77
C LYS A 115 -15.55 -27.87 14.07
N TYR A 116 -14.34 -28.43 14.20
CA TYR A 116 -13.50 -28.26 15.37
C TYR A 116 -12.97 -26.83 15.49
N CYS A 117 -12.56 -26.19 14.38
CA CYS A 117 -12.22 -24.77 14.39
C CYS A 117 -13.42 -23.93 14.84
N LYS A 118 -14.62 -24.25 14.34
CA LYS A 118 -15.86 -23.56 14.71
C LYS A 118 -16.15 -23.68 16.22
N GLU A 119 -15.96 -24.87 16.80
CA GLU A 119 -16.04 -25.10 18.25
C GLU A 119 -14.95 -24.34 19.04
N VAL A 120 -13.69 -24.37 18.60
CA VAL A 120 -12.56 -23.72 19.30
C VAL A 120 -12.68 -22.19 19.30
N PHE A 121 -13.11 -21.62 18.18
CA PHE A 121 -13.28 -20.17 18.04
C PHE A 121 -14.68 -19.68 18.44
N ASN A 122 -15.56 -20.57 18.95
CA ASN A 122 -16.96 -20.27 19.29
C ASN A 122 -17.71 -19.50 18.17
N LEU A 123 -17.53 -19.94 16.92
CA LEU A 123 -18.17 -19.39 15.70
C LEU A 123 -19.42 -20.18 15.32
#